data_AF-A0A257NHW8-F1
#
_entry.id   AF-A0A257NHW8-F1
#
_cell.length_a   1.000
_cell.length_b   1.000
_cell.length_c   1.000
_cell.angle_alpha   90.00
_cell.angle_beta   90.00
_cell.angle_gamma   90.00
#
_symmetry.space_group_name_H-M   'P 1'
#
loop_
_entity.id
_entity.type
_entity.pdbx_description
1 polymer ?
#
loop_
_entity_poly.entity_id
_entity_poly.type
_entity_poly.pdbx_seq_one_letter_code
_entity_poly.pdbx_strand_id
1 'polypeptide(L)'
;GVDGVLGAFLDLIEVDEGYERAVEAAAGASVSAMVVDGRDSARAALEALRREGGAGVILAAGLSPQGDVAVPEGAEGLRAHVRARRDAPAHVGRVLDVLFARAVVTTGWREGLDIAATHPDLVVATLEGDRFAPSGWRVASGRALVTRATVEEAHEVARVALEALPGLRAELSQVDADATQARRRASEAAGALAAASSGLRALEDEEARLRRTFEVRGGELPVLSDEVAEGTDQLRVLEGEYEELRGRLPDLESAAESAETRAVEAQSRRDALRRLELETADTEALAQRLGADVAARRAVLEKRHAEIEARLAGRTREREEAAQRRRALEDDLLALARLREVVAQALEDVKRSHEVITTTYREQLEASRASAERLEVLRRERRTVEESLST
;
A
#
# COMPACT_ATOMS: atom_id res chain seq x y z
N GLY A 1 94.56 -46.85 -75.46
CA GLY A 1 95.14 -46.90 -74.11
C GLY A 1 96.62 -46.63 -74.21
N VAL A 2 97.17 -45.84 -73.30
CA VAL A 2 98.63 -45.66 -73.20
C VAL A 2 99.21 -46.94 -72.59
N ASP A 3 100.29 -47.46 -73.16
CA ASP A 3 100.94 -48.67 -72.66
C ASP A 3 101.59 -48.42 -71.29
N GLY A 4 101.41 -49.36 -70.34
CA GLY A 4 101.88 -49.23 -68.95
C GLY A 4 100.97 -48.45 -67.99
N VAL A 5 99.67 -48.28 -68.31
CA VAL A 5 98.66 -47.80 -67.34
C VAL A 5 98.12 -48.97 -66.52
N LEU A 6 98.08 -48.82 -65.20
CA LEU A 6 97.78 -49.89 -64.25
C LEU A 6 96.35 -49.83 -63.73
N GLY A 7 95.75 -48.63 -63.69
CA GLY A 7 94.39 -48.41 -63.22
C GLY A 7 94.24 -47.17 -62.35
N ALA A 8 93.01 -46.86 -61.97
CA ALA A 8 92.73 -45.80 -61.01
C ALA A 8 93.22 -46.20 -59.62
N PHE A 9 93.79 -45.25 -58.89
CA PHE A 9 94.41 -45.48 -57.59
C PHE A 9 93.49 -46.22 -56.61
N LEU A 10 92.22 -45.80 -56.48
CA LEU A 10 91.25 -46.43 -55.57
C LEU A 10 90.90 -47.87 -55.92
N ASP A 11 91.00 -48.25 -57.19
CA ASP A 11 90.66 -49.61 -57.64
C ASP A 11 91.79 -50.61 -57.35
N LEU A 12 93.00 -50.12 -57.06
CA LEU A 12 94.21 -50.92 -56.86
C LEU A 12 94.57 -51.15 -55.38
N ILE A 13 93.82 -50.55 -54.46
CA ILE A 13 94.13 -50.56 -53.02
C ILE A 13 93.00 -51.16 -52.19
N GLU A 14 93.36 -51.60 -51.01
CA GLU A 14 92.47 -52.05 -49.94
C GLU A 14 92.88 -51.31 -48.66
N VAL A 15 91.90 -50.82 -47.91
CA VAL A 15 92.09 -50.01 -46.71
C VAL A 15 91.43 -50.74 -45.54
N ASP A 16 92.10 -50.75 -44.39
CA ASP A 16 91.54 -51.32 -43.17
C ASP A 16 90.28 -50.53 -42.73
N GLU A 17 89.26 -51.23 -42.19
CA GLU A 17 87.98 -50.64 -41.82
C GLU A 17 88.14 -49.50 -40.79
N GLY A 18 87.48 -48.36 -41.05
CA GLY A 18 87.52 -47.16 -40.22
C GLY A 18 88.61 -46.15 -40.59
N TYR A 19 89.56 -46.51 -41.46
CA TYR A 19 90.64 -45.63 -41.91
C TYR A 19 90.38 -45.01 -43.29
N GLU A 20 89.28 -45.33 -43.96
CA GLU A 20 88.99 -44.94 -45.35
C GLU A 20 89.02 -43.43 -45.53
N ARG A 21 88.40 -42.69 -44.61
CA ARG A 21 88.37 -41.22 -44.64
C ARG A 21 89.74 -40.61 -44.39
N ALA A 22 90.55 -41.21 -43.52
CA ALA A 22 91.91 -40.76 -43.24
C ALA A 22 92.82 -40.98 -44.47
N VAL A 23 92.70 -42.12 -45.13
CA VAL A 23 93.43 -42.45 -46.37
C VAL A 23 93.05 -41.51 -47.50
N GLU A 24 91.76 -41.28 -47.71
CA GLU A 24 91.27 -40.34 -48.71
C GLU A 24 91.78 -38.91 -48.43
N ALA A 25 91.68 -38.47 -47.18
CA ALA A 25 92.15 -37.16 -46.76
C ALA A 25 93.66 -37.00 -46.98
N ALA A 26 94.47 -37.99 -46.60
CA ALA A 26 95.91 -37.95 -46.76
C ALA A 26 96.34 -37.94 -48.24
N ALA A 27 95.75 -38.82 -49.06
CA ALA A 27 96.00 -38.92 -50.49
C ALA A 27 95.59 -37.64 -51.25
N GLY A 28 94.57 -36.93 -50.79
CA GLY A 28 94.16 -35.64 -51.33
C GLY A 28 93.86 -35.70 -52.83
N ALA A 29 94.52 -34.88 -53.64
CA ALA A 29 94.33 -34.89 -55.10
C ALA A 29 94.75 -36.20 -55.77
N SER A 30 95.54 -37.04 -55.10
CA SER A 30 95.98 -38.34 -55.62
C SER A 30 94.89 -39.41 -55.55
N VAL A 31 93.78 -39.16 -54.86
CA VAL A 31 92.63 -40.09 -54.79
C VAL A 31 92.08 -40.40 -56.19
N SER A 32 92.07 -39.40 -57.08
CA SER A 32 91.62 -39.56 -58.47
C SER A 32 92.76 -39.87 -59.45
N ALA A 33 93.95 -40.23 -58.95
CA ALA A 33 95.10 -40.43 -59.81
C ALA A 33 95.06 -41.75 -60.60
N MET A 34 95.68 -41.71 -61.77
CA MET A 34 95.98 -42.89 -62.57
C MET A 34 97.38 -43.39 -62.24
N VAL A 35 97.52 -44.68 -61.89
CA VAL A 35 98.82 -45.28 -61.59
C VAL A 35 99.43 -45.85 -62.87
N VAL A 36 100.71 -45.60 -63.11
CA VAL A 36 101.44 -46.03 -64.31
C VAL A 36 102.77 -46.71 -63.95
N ASP A 37 103.27 -47.59 -64.80
CA ASP A 37 104.49 -48.36 -64.56
C ASP A 37 105.75 -47.56 -64.96
N GLY A 38 106.24 -46.73 -64.05
CA GLY A 38 107.50 -46.02 -64.23
C GLY A 38 107.44 -44.68 -64.94
N ARG A 39 108.61 -44.06 -65.07
CA ARG A 39 108.77 -42.68 -65.55
C ARG A 39 108.44 -42.52 -67.03
N ASP A 40 108.72 -43.53 -67.85
CA ASP A 40 108.48 -43.47 -69.30
C ASP A 40 106.97 -43.54 -69.61
N SER A 41 106.23 -44.45 -68.96
CA SER A 41 104.76 -44.49 -69.04
C SER A 41 104.10 -43.24 -68.46
N ALA A 42 104.66 -42.64 -67.40
CA ALA A 42 104.17 -41.37 -66.87
C ALA A 42 104.35 -40.20 -67.85
N ARG A 43 105.50 -40.14 -68.54
CA ARG A 43 105.73 -39.15 -69.60
C ARG A 43 104.72 -39.32 -70.73
N ALA A 44 104.54 -40.55 -71.21
CA ALA A 44 103.59 -40.85 -72.29
C ALA A 44 102.14 -40.50 -71.90
N ALA A 45 101.74 -40.80 -70.66
CA ALA A 45 100.40 -40.51 -70.15
C ALA A 45 100.15 -39.00 -69.99
N LEU A 46 101.15 -38.24 -69.50
CA LEU A 46 101.06 -36.77 -69.41
C LEU A 46 100.99 -36.11 -70.79
N GLU A 47 101.78 -36.59 -71.77
CA GLU A 47 101.73 -36.12 -73.15
C GLU A 47 100.39 -36.41 -73.81
N ALA A 48 99.79 -37.57 -73.53
CA ALA A 48 98.45 -37.91 -73.98
C ALA A 48 97.39 -36.95 -73.42
N LEU A 49 97.37 -36.73 -72.10
CA LEU A 49 96.45 -35.78 -71.46
C LEU A 49 96.56 -34.38 -72.06
N ARG A 50 97.79 -33.88 -72.28
CA ARG A 50 98.02 -32.55 -72.84
C ARG A 50 97.53 -32.41 -74.28
N ARG A 51 97.69 -33.46 -75.09
CA ARG A 51 97.21 -33.47 -76.49
C ARG A 51 95.69 -33.43 -76.58
N GLU A 52 95.03 -34.10 -75.63
CA GLU A 52 93.56 -34.24 -75.58
C GLU A 52 92.89 -33.12 -74.78
N GLY A 53 93.66 -32.18 -74.21
CA GLY A 53 93.14 -31.10 -73.37
C GLY A 53 92.60 -31.56 -72.01
N GLY A 54 92.96 -32.78 -71.59
CA GLY A 54 92.56 -33.37 -70.32
C GLY A 54 93.41 -32.87 -69.14
N ALA A 55 92.83 -32.88 -67.94
CA ALA A 55 93.53 -32.66 -66.68
C ALA A 55 93.43 -33.91 -65.81
N GLY A 56 94.51 -34.29 -65.14
CA GLY A 56 94.54 -35.47 -64.28
C GLY A 56 95.85 -35.58 -63.50
N VAL A 57 95.83 -36.43 -62.47
CA VAL A 57 97.01 -36.74 -61.64
C VAL A 57 97.55 -38.10 -62.04
N ILE A 58 98.86 -38.21 -62.23
CA ILE A 58 99.53 -39.47 -62.61
C ILE A 58 100.55 -39.83 -61.53
N LEU A 59 100.49 -41.09 -61.07
CA LEU A 59 101.41 -41.67 -60.09
C LEU A 59 102.30 -42.72 -60.77
N ALA A 60 103.61 -42.47 -60.82
CA ALA A 60 104.57 -43.36 -61.46
C ALA A 60 105.15 -44.38 -60.47
N ALA A 61 104.95 -45.66 -60.73
CA ALA A 61 105.52 -46.75 -59.94
C ALA A 61 107.03 -46.87 -60.22
N GLY A 62 107.89 -46.64 -59.22
CA GLY A 62 109.36 -46.64 -59.40
C GLY A 62 110.07 -45.39 -58.89
N LEU A 63 109.34 -44.42 -58.35
CA LEU A 63 109.92 -43.43 -57.45
C LEU A 63 110.31 -44.12 -56.14
N SER A 64 111.49 -43.80 -55.61
CA SER A 64 111.94 -44.31 -54.32
C SER A 64 111.46 -43.37 -53.20
N PRO A 65 110.99 -43.90 -52.06
CA PRO A 65 110.59 -43.07 -50.92
C PRO A 65 111.80 -42.27 -50.41
N GLN A 66 111.57 -41.00 -50.06
CA GLN A 66 112.60 -40.13 -49.50
C GLN A 66 112.64 -40.28 -47.97
N GLY A 67 113.35 -41.31 -47.50
CA GLY A 67 113.64 -41.55 -46.07
C GLY A 67 112.44 -41.97 -45.23
N ASP A 68 112.68 -42.82 -44.22
CA ASP A 68 111.70 -43.10 -43.18
C ASP A 68 111.65 -41.91 -42.21
N VAL A 69 110.46 -41.34 -42.02
CA VAL A 69 110.22 -40.32 -40.99
C VAL A 69 109.68 -41.01 -39.74
N ALA A 70 110.26 -40.71 -38.59
CA ALA A 70 109.78 -41.25 -37.32
C ALA A 70 108.34 -40.77 -37.07
N VAL A 71 107.44 -41.72 -36.77
CA VAL A 71 106.05 -41.40 -36.43
C VAL A 71 106.03 -40.73 -35.05
N PRO A 72 105.47 -39.50 -34.92
CA PRO A 72 105.38 -38.81 -33.64
C PRO A 72 104.51 -39.57 -32.61
N GLU A 73 104.78 -39.35 -31.32
CA GLU A 73 103.96 -39.91 -30.25
C GLU A 73 102.51 -39.41 -30.36
N GLY A 74 101.54 -40.32 -30.24
CA GLY A 74 100.11 -40.01 -30.40
C GLY A 74 99.58 -40.09 -31.83
N ALA A 75 100.40 -40.51 -32.81
CA ALA A 75 99.96 -40.78 -34.17
C ALA A 75 100.34 -42.21 -34.62
N GLU A 76 99.61 -42.71 -35.62
CA GLU A 76 99.92 -43.98 -36.29
C GLU A 76 100.37 -43.72 -37.74
N GLY A 77 101.29 -44.53 -38.26
CA GLY A 77 101.72 -44.43 -39.65
C GLY A 77 100.62 -44.93 -40.59
N LEU A 78 100.04 -44.04 -41.40
CA LEU A 78 98.87 -44.36 -42.23
C LEU A 78 99.18 -45.44 -43.28
N ARG A 79 100.46 -45.56 -43.69
CA ARG A 79 100.92 -46.60 -44.60
C ARG A 79 100.62 -48.03 -44.12
N ALA A 80 100.53 -48.28 -42.81
CA ALA A 80 100.25 -49.60 -42.25
C ALA A 80 98.81 -50.08 -42.53
N HIS A 81 97.89 -49.15 -42.78
CA HIS A 81 96.45 -49.39 -42.97
C HIS A 81 96.03 -49.44 -44.44
N VAL A 82 96.98 -49.35 -45.37
CA VAL A 82 96.72 -49.39 -46.81
C VAL A 82 97.55 -50.49 -47.45
N ARG A 83 96.90 -51.38 -48.19
CA ARG A 83 97.50 -52.52 -48.87
C ARG A 83 97.17 -52.47 -50.35
N ALA A 84 98.06 -52.98 -51.18
CA ALA A 84 97.71 -53.23 -52.58
C ALA A 84 96.76 -54.43 -52.63
N ARG A 85 95.74 -54.37 -53.49
CA ARG A 85 94.84 -55.50 -53.69
C ARG A 85 95.59 -56.73 -54.23
N ARG A 86 95.01 -57.90 -54.02
CA ARG A 86 95.64 -59.20 -54.35
C ARG A 86 95.92 -59.37 -55.85
N ASP A 87 95.12 -58.73 -56.69
CA ASP A 87 95.22 -58.70 -58.15
C ASP A 87 95.99 -57.46 -58.68
N ALA A 88 96.38 -56.55 -57.80
CA ALA A 88 97.14 -55.37 -58.19
C ALA A 88 98.60 -55.74 -58.55
N PRO A 89 99.19 -55.09 -59.57
CA PRO A 89 100.58 -55.29 -59.93
C PRO A 89 101.56 -54.99 -58.78
N ALA A 90 102.65 -55.76 -58.70
CA ALA A 90 103.61 -55.71 -57.58
C ALA A 90 104.25 -54.32 -57.35
N HIS A 91 104.27 -53.46 -58.37
CA HIS A 91 104.84 -52.12 -58.28
C HIS A 91 103.91 -51.09 -57.60
N VAL A 92 102.62 -51.41 -57.38
CA VAL A 92 101.66 -50.53 -56.68
C VAL A 92 102.08 -50.32 -55.23
N GLY A 93 102.65 -51.34 -54.57
CA GLY A 93 103.16 -51.21 -53.20
C GLY A 93 104.17 -50.08 -53.04
N ARG A 94 105.06 -49.88 -54.02
CA ARG A 94 106.04 -48.77 -54.01
C ARG A 94 105.38 -47.40 -54.13
N VAL A 95 104.26 -47.31 -54.88
CA VAL A 95 103.49 -46.06 -54.98
C VAL A 95 102.87 -45.72 -53.63
N LEU A 96 102.37 -46.73 -52.90
CA LEU A 96 101.86 -46.55 -51.53
C LEU A 96 102.96 -46.13 -50.57
N ASP A 97 104.14 -46.76 -50.65
CA ASP A 97 105.31 -46.41 -49.83
C ASP A 97 105.69 -44.94 -50.02
N VAL A 98 105.71 -44.45 -51.27
CA VAL A 98 106.03 -43.05 -51.57
C VAL A 98 104.90 -42.10 -51.13
N LEU A 99 103.65 -42.43 -51.45
CA LEU A 99 102.51 -41.55 -51.21
C LEU A 99 102.24 -41.36 -49.71
N PHE A 100 102.40 -42.43 -48.92
CA PHE A 100 102.10 -42.44 -47.49
C PHE A 100 103.36 -42.45 -46.61
N ALA A 101 104.57 -42.27 -47.16
CA ALA A 101 105.84 -42.22 -46.41
C ALA A 101 105.81 -41.28 -45.20
N ARG A 102 105.08 -40.16 -45.33
CA ARG A 102 104.99 -39.09 -44.34
C ARG A 102 103.56 -38.84 -43.89
N ALA A 103 102.67 -39.80 -44.14
CA ALA A 103 101.28 -39.70 -43.78
C ALA A 103 101.05 -40.40 -42.45
N VAL A 104 100.48 -39.66 -41.50
CA VAL A 104 100.13 -40.17 -40.18
C VAL A 104 98.65 -39.93 -39.89
N VAL A 105 98.06 -40.79 -39.07
CA VAL A 105 96.66 -40.71 -38.66
C VAL A 105 96.55 -40.47 -37.17
N THR A 106 95.57 -39.65 -36.81
CA THR A 106 95.25 -39.26 -35.44
C THR A 106 93.75 -39.43 -35.20
N THR A 107 93.36 -39.59 -33.93
CA THR A 107 91.95 -39.81 -33.57
C THR A 107 91.15 -38.52 -33.56
N GLY A 108 91.77 -37.36 -33.33
CA GLY A 108 91.11 -36.07 -33.18
C GLY A 108 91.84 -34.94 -33.88
N TRP A 109 91.07 -33.91 -34.28
CA TRP A 109 91.60 -32.78 -35.04
C TRP A 109 92.53 -31.86 -34.25
N ARG A 110 92.41 -31.82 -32.92
CA ARG A 110 93.27 -30.99 -32.05
C ARG A 110 94.65 -31.60 -31.93
N GLU A 111 94.72 -32.90 -31.67
CA GLU A 111 95.96 -33.66 -31.63
C GLU A 111 96.64 -33.61 -33.01
N GLY A 112 95.86 -33.80 -34.08
CA GLY A 112 96.38 -33.70 -35.44
C GLY A 112 96.94 -32.32 -35.79
N LEU A 113 96.30 -31.26 -35.29
CA LEU A 113 96.76 -29.87 -35.45
C LEU A 113 98.09 -29.62 -34.72
N ASP A 114 98.21 -30.07 -33.47
CA ASP A 114 99.43 -29.89 -32.67
C ASP A 114 100.62 -30.66 -33.27
N ILE A 115 100.37 -31.86 -33.78
CA ILE A 115 101.38 -32.66 -34.50
C ILE A 115 101.80 -31.96 -35.79
N ALA A 116 100.85 -31.45 -36.58
CA ALA A 116 101.16 -30.73 -37.81
C ALA A 116 101.91 -29.40 -37.58
N ALA A 117 101.67 -28.73 -36.46
CA ALA A 117 102.41 -27.54 -36.06
C ALA A 117 103.86 -27.84 -35.67
N THR A 118 104.09 -28.99 -35.02
CA THR A 118 105.42 -29.42 -34.55
C THR A 118 106.23 -30.10 -35.66
N HIS A 119 105.56 -30.81 -36.55
CA HIS A 119 106.13 -31.55 -37.68
C HIS A 119 105.51 -31.03 -38.99
N PRO A 120 105.90 -29.83 -39.45
CA PRO A 120 105.27 -29.15 -40.59
C PRO A 120 105.49 -29.87 -41.93
N ASP A 121 106.26 -30.95 -41.91
CA ASP A 121 106.67 -31.75 -43.03
C ASP A 121 105.83 -33.04 -43.21
N LEU A 122 105.02 -33.38 -42.21
CA LEU A 122 104.09 -34.51 -42.23
C LEU A 122 102.72 -34.15 -42.85
N VAL A 123 102.04 -35.17 -43.37
CA VAL A 123 100.61 -35.11 -43.72
C VAL A 123 99.84 -35.80 -42.60
N VAL A 124 99.15 -35.03 -41.77
CA VAL A 124 98.34 -35.56 -40.67
C VAL A 124 96.89 -35.64 -41.12
N ALA A 125 96.27 -36.81 -41.02
CA ALA A 125 94.85 -37.02 -41.26
C ALA A 125 94.12 -37.47 -39.99
N THR A 126 92.85 -37.12 -39.87
CA THR A 126 91.99 -37.65 -38.79
C THR A 126 91.11 -38.78 -39.33
N LEU A 127 90.63 -39.66 -38.44
CA LEU A 127 89.62 -40.67 -38.80
C LEU A 127 88.32 -40.04 -39.35
N GLU A 128 88.04 -38.79 -38.99
CA GLU A 128 86.89 -38.04 -39.52
C GLU A 128 87.14 -37.46 -40.93
N GLY A 129 88.39 -37.50 -41.42
CA GLY A 129 88.78 -37.06 -42.75
C GLY A 129 89.29 -35.61 -42.83
N ASP A 130 89.73 -35.02 -41.72
CA ASP A 130 90.49 -33.77 -41.72
C ASP A 130 91.89 -34.03 -42.26
N ARG A 131 92.53 -32.99 -42.81
CA ARG A 131 93.88 -33.06 -43.39
C ARG A 131 94.69 -31.84 -43.02
N PHE A 132 95.84 -32.04 -42.41
CA PHE A 132 96.83 -31.02 -42.10
C PHE A 132 98.14 -31.37 -42.81
N ALA A 133 98.45 -30.65 -43.90
CA ALA A 133 99.64 -30.90 -44.72
C ALA A 133 100.41 -29.59 -44.99
N PRO A 134 101.67 -29.65 -45.43
CA PRO A 134 102.43 -28.46 -45.83
C PRO A 134 101.73 -27.64 -46.92
N SER A 135 100.91 -28.31 -47.76
CA SER A 135 100.15 -27.67 -48.83
C SER A 135 98.89 -26.92 -48.36
N GLY A 136 98.59 -26.94 -47.06
CA GLY A 136 97.39 -26.34 -46.46
C GLY A 136 96.54 -27.34 -45.66
N TRP A 137 95.64 -26.79 -44.86
CA TRP A 137 94.81 -27.53 -43.91
C TRP A 137 93.33 -27.52 -44.31
N ARG A 138 92.64 -28.66 -44.18
CA ARG A 138 91.24 -28.86 -44.54
C ARG A 138 90.51 -29.58 -43.42
N VAL A 139 89.35 -29.06 -43.03
CA VAL A 139 88.42 -29.72 -42.09
C VAL A 139 87.33 -30.46 -42.88
N ALA A 140 86.96 -31.67 -42.48
CA ALA A 140 85.86 -32.42 -43.06
C ALA A 140 84.51 -31.81 -42.62
N SER A 141 83.64 -31.46 -43.57
CA SER A 141 82.40 -30.71 -43.29
C SER A 141 81.17 -31.58 -43.03
N GLY A 142 81.33 -32.88 -42.74
CA GLY A 142 80.21 -33.79 -42.39
C GLY A 142 79.16 -34.04 -43.48
N ARG A 143 79.20 -33.34 -44.62
CA ARG A 143 78.42 -33.70 -45.81
C ARG A 143 79.09 -34.88 -46.49
N ALA A 144 78.56 -36.07 -46.22
CA ALA A 144 78.85 -37.25 -47.04
C ALA A 144 78.62 -36.89 -48.51
N LEU A 145 79.53 -37.32 -49.39
CA LEU A 145 79.34 -37.27 -50.83
C LEU A 145 77.96 -37.86 -51.15
N VAL A 146 77.16 -37.14 -51.94
CA VAL A 146 75.88 -37.64 -52.46
C VAL A 146 76.19 -38.89 -53.28
N THR A 147 76.01 -40.06 -52.68
CA THR A 147 76.14 -41.33 -53.38
C THR A 147 74.79 -41.66 -54.00
N ARG A 148 74.80 -42.38 -55.12
CA ARG A 148 73.59 -42.86 -55.80
C ARG A 148 72.63 -43.56 -54.82
N ALA A 149 73.17 -44.30 -53.84
CA ALA A 149 72.39 -44.98 -52.80
C ALA A 149 71.55 -44.01 -51.95
N THR A 150 72.10 -42.86 -51.53
CA THR A 150 71.34 -41.86 -50.74
C THR A 150 70.19 -41.21 -51.51
N VAL A 151 70.31 -41.11 -52.84
CA VAL A 151 69.24 -40.59 -53.70
C VAL A 151 68.16 -41.63 -53.92
N GLU A 152 68.54 -42.90 -54.12
CA GLU A 152 67.61 -44.02 -54.26
C GLU A 152 66.79 -44.24 -52.98
N GLU A 153 67.41 -44.13 -51.80
CA GLU A 153 66.72 -44.20 -50.49
C GLU A 153 65.70 -43.06 -50.32
N ALA A 154 66.07 -41.83 -50.67
CA ALA A 154 65.16 -40.68 -50.59
C ALA A 154 63.95 -40.82 -51.54
N HIS A 155 64.15 -41.37 -52.75
CA HIS A 155 63.07 -41.66 -53.68
C HIS A 155 62.11 -42.75 -53.17
N GLU A 156 62.65 -43.79 -52.53
CA GLU A 156 61.83 -44.86 -51.96
C GLU A 156 60.97 -44.35 -50.79
N VAL A 157 61.54 -43.53 -49.90
CA VAL A 157 60.78 -42.87 -48.82
C VAL A 157 59.65 -41.99 -49.40
N ALA A 158 59.94 -41.22 -50.45
CA ALA A 158 58.93 -40.39 -51.11
C ALA A 158 57.81 -41.22 -51.76
N ARG A 159 58.15 -42.35 -52.38
CA ARG A 159 57.17 -43.29 -52.98
C ARG A 159 56.23 -43.85 -51.92
N VAL A 160 56.77 -44.37 -50.82
CA VAL A 160 55.98 -44.92 -49.70
C VAL A 160 55.05 -43.87 -49.12
N ALA A 161 55.52 -42.62 -48.93
CA ALA A 161 54.69 -41.53 -48.44
C ALA A 161 53.56 -41.18 -49.43
N LEU A 162 53.83 -41.15 -50.73
CA LEU A 162 52.82 -40.90 -51.77
C LEU A 162 51.77 -42.01 -51.83
N GLU A 163 52.17 -43.28 -51.66
CA GLU A 163 51.25 -44.42 -51.63
C GLU A 163 50.33 -44.40 -50.40
N ALA A 164 50.79 -43.85 -49.25
CA ALA A 164 49.98 -43.73 -48.03
C ALA A 164 48.98 -42.55 -48.07
N LEU A 165 49.24 -41.50 -48.85
CA LEU A 165 48.42 -40.28 -48.88
C LEU A 165 46.92 -40.50 -49.18
N PRO A 166 46.50 -41.35 -50.15
CA PRO A 166 45.09 -41.57 -50.43
C PRO A 166 44.34 -42.15 -49.23
N GLY A 167 44.95 -43.08 -48.50
CA GLY A 167 44.37 -43.68 -47.29
C GLY A 167 44.17 -42.63 -46.19
N LEU A 168 45.20 -41.85 -45.90
CA LEU A 168 45.12 -40.77 -44.90
C LEU A 168 44.09 -39.69 -45.30
N ARG A 169 43.96 -39.37 -46.58
CA ARG A 169 42.94 -38.43 -47.08
C ARG A 169 41.53 -38.99 -46.93
N ALA A 170 41.33 -40.28 -47.19
CA ALA A 170 40.05 -40.94 -46.99
C ALA A 170 39.67 -40.96 -45.51
N GLU A 171 40.61 -41.29 -44.63
CA GLU A 171 40.42 -41.25 -43.17
C GLU A 171 40.07 -39.84 -42.69
N LEU A 172 40.81 -38.81 -43.13
CA LEU A 172 40.51 -37.42 -42.78
C LEU A 172 39.11 -37.01 -43.25
N SER A 173 38.75 -37.33 -44.50
CA SER A 173 37.42 -37.02 -45.03
C SER A 173 36.31 -37.72 -44.24
N GLN A 174 36.55 -38.93 -43.76
CA GLN A 174 35.59 -39.68 -42.96
C GLN A 174 35.45 -39.06 -41.56
N VAL A 175 36.56 -38.72 -40.91
CA VAL A 175 36.58 -38.03 -39.62
C VAL A 175 35.87 -36.67 -39.71
N ASP A 176 36.07 -35.91 -40.79
CA ASP A 176 35.39 -34.64 -41.01
C ASP A 176 33.87 -34.80 -41.21
N ALA A 177 33.46 -35.85 -41.94
CA ALA A 177 32.05 -36.19 -42.12
C ALA A 177 31.39 -36.57 -40.78
N ASP A 178 32.06 -37.42 -40.00
CA ASP A 178 31.61 -37.86 -38.68
C ASP A 178 31.53 -36.68 -37.70
N ALA A 179 32.53 -35.79 -37.69
CA ALA A 179 32.53 -34.57 -36.88
C ALA A 179 31.39 -33.63 -37.27
N THR A 180 31.10 -33.48 -38.56
CA THR A 180 29.98 -32.67 -39.06
C THR A 180 28.65 -33.28 -38.63
N GLN A 181 28.49 -34.60 -38.73
CA GLN A 181 27.29 -35.30 -38.29
C GLN A 181 27.09 -35.19 -36.77
N ALA A 182 28.15 -35.37 -35.98
CA ALA A 182 28.12 -35.21 -34.53
C ALA A 182 27.70 -33.79 -34.13
N ARG A 183 28.23 -32.75 -34.79
CA ARG A 183 27.83 -31.36 -34.57
C ARG A 183 26.36 -31.10 -34.89
N ARG A 184 25.85 -31.66 -35.99
CA ARG A 184 24.42 -31.55 -36.34
C ARG A 184 23.53 -32.18 -35.26
N ARG A 185 23.83 -33.43 -34.86
CA ARG A 185 23.10 -34.12 -33.77
C ARG A 185 23.15 -33.35 -32.46
N ALA A 186 24.30 -32.77 -32.11
CA ALA A 186 24.43 -31.95 -30.90
C ALA A 186 23.57 -30.67 -30.98
N SER A 187 23.55 -30.00 -32.13
CA SER A 187 22.70 -28.82 -32.35
C SER A 187 21.20 -29.16 -32.30
N GLU A 188 20.80 -30.28 -32.88
CA GLU A 188 19.42 -30.77 -32.84
C GLU A 188 18.99 -31.10 -31.40
N ALA A 189 19.85 -31.81 -30.66
CA ALA A 189 19.60 -32.13 -29.25
C ALA A 189 19.52 -30.87 -28.37
N ALA A 190 20.40 -29.89 -28.60
CA ALA A 190 20.35 -28.61 -27.91
C ALA A 190 19.06 -27.84 -28.21
N GLY A 191 18.61 -27.83 -29.47
CA GLY A 191 17.33 -27.25 -29.87
C GLY A 191 16.14 -27.93 -29.22
N ALA A 192 16.12 -29.27 -29.19
CA ALA A 192 15.08 -30.05 -28.52
C ALA A 192 15.04 -29.79 -27.01
N LEU A 193 16.20 -29.68 -26.35
CA LEU A 193 16.30 -29.35 -24.92
C LEU A 193 15.78 -27.92 -24.65
N ALA A 194 16.13 -26.95 -25.49
CA ALA A 194 15.64 -25.58 -25.37
C ALA A 194 14.11 -25.51 -25.51
N ALA A 195 13.56 -26.22 -26.50
CA ALA A 195 12.12 -26.32 -26.71
C ALA A 195 11.43 -26.97 -25.50
N ALA A 196 11.93 -28.12 -25.02
CA ALA A 196 11.40 -28.80 -23.85
C ALA A 196 11.46 -27.92 -22.59
N SER A 197 12.56 -27.19 -22.39
CA SER A 197 12.72 -26.25 -21.26
C SER A 197 11.74 -25.09 -21.32
N SER A 198 11.49 -24.54 -22.52
CA SER A 198 10.47 -23.50 -22.69
C SER A 198 9.05 -24.03 -22.47
N GLY A 199 8.77 -25.26 -22.91
CA GLY A 199 7.49 -25.93 -22.66
C GLY A 199 7.25 -26.19 -21.17
N LEU A 200 8.28 -26.63 -20.45
CA LEU A 200 8.18 -26.84 -19.00
C LEU A 200 7.87 -25.52 -18.27
N ARG A 201 8.58 -24.43 -18.59
CA ARG A 201 8.29 -23.11 -17.99
C ARG A 201 6.87 -22.63 -18.27
N ALA A 202 6.37 -22.84 -19.49
CA ALA A 202 4.99 -22.49 -19.83
C ALA A 202 3.97 -23.29 -19.00
N LEU A 203 4.23 -24.58 -18.79
CA LEU A 203 3.40 -25.42 -17.93
C LEU A 203 3.47 -25.01 -16.45
N GLU A 204 4.65 -24.66 -15.94
CA GLU A 204 4.83 -24.14 -14.58
C GLU A 204 4.08 -22.82 -14.37
N ASP A 205 4.12 -21.91 -15.35
CA ASP A 205 3.38 -20.65 -15.31
C ASP A 205 1.85 -20.89 -15.35
N GLU A 206 1.40 -21.85 -16.16
CA GLU A 206 -0.01 -22.26 -16.21
C GLU A 206 -0.48 -22.90 -14.90
N GLU A 207 0.33 -23.79 -14.32
CA GLU A 207 0.07 -24.40 -13.01
C GLU A 207 -0.04 -23.32 -11.93
N ALA A 208 0.91 -22.38 -11.88
CA ALA A 208 0.88 -21.28 -10.92
C ALA A 208 -0.38 -20.41 -11.08
N ARG A 209 -0.80 -20.14 -12.33
CA ARG A 209 -2.05 -19.40 -12.61
C ARG A 209 -3.28 -20.18 -12.15
N LEU A 210 -3.37 -21.47 -12.47
CA LEU A 210 -4.48 -22.33 -12.07
C LEU A 210 -4.56 -22.46 -10.55
N ARG A 211 -3.42 -22.59 -9.88
CA ARG A 211 -3.34 -22.63 -8.41
C ARG A 211 -3.85 -21.35 -7.77
N ARG A 212 -3.43 -20.16 -8.24
CA ARG A 212 -3.99 -18.88 -7.76
C ARG A 212 -5.50 -18.81 -7.98
N THR A 213 -5.97 -19.25 -9.14
CA THR A 213 -7.42 -19.26 -9.45
C THR A 213 -8.17 -20.18 -8.49
N PHE A 214 -7.60 -21.34 -8.16
CA PHE A 214 -8.16 -22.27 -7.20
C PHE A 214 -8.15 -21.70 -5.78
N GLU A 215 -7.07 -21.05 -5.35
CA GLU A 215 -6.99 -20.40 -4.03
C GLU A 215 -8.01 -19.28 -3.88
N VAL A 216 -8.18 -18.42 -4.90
CA VAL A 216 -9.21 -17.36 -4.90
C VAL A 216 -10.61 -17.96 -4.80
N ARG A 217 -10.95 -18.91 -5.68
CA ARG A 217 -12.27 -19.57 -5.65
C ARG A 217 -12.51 -20.36 -4.37
N GLY A 218 -11.46 -20.99 -3.83
CA GLY A 218 -11.50 -21.70 -2.57
C GLY A 218 -11.75 -20.77 -1.38
N GLY A 219 -11.31 -19.51 -1.45
CA GLY A 219 -11.64 -18.46 -0.49
C GLY A 219 -13.04 -17.87 -0.66
N GLU A 220 -13.56 -17.79 -1.89
CA GLU A 220 -14.93 -17.32 -2.17
C GLU A 220 -16.00 -18.32 -1.72
N LEU A 221 -15.73 -19.62 -1.81
CA LEU A 221 -16.69 -20.67 -1.47
C LEU A 221 -17.20 -20.62 -0.01
N PRO A 222 -16.36 -20.50 1.03
CA PRO A 222 -16.84 -20.35 2.41
C PRO A 222 -17.60 -19.06 2.63
N VAL A 223 -17.20 -17.94 2.00
CA VAL A 223 -17.92 -16.66 2.10
C VAL A 223 -19.34 -16.80 1.55
N LEU A 224 -19.50 -17.36 0.35
CA LEU A 224 -20.81 -17.63 -0.22
C LEU A 224 -21.61 -18.64 0.61
N SER A 225 -20.96 -19.63 1.20
CA SER A 225 -21.61 -20.58 2.10
C SER A 225 -22.14 -19.91 3.37
N ASP A 226 -21.36 -18.99 3.95
CA ASP A 226 -21.75 -18.22 5.13
C ASP A 226 -22.90 -17.25 4.80
N GLU A 227 -22.86 -16.58 3.65
CA GLU A 227 -23.95 -15.72 3.16
C GLU A 227 -25.25 -16.50 2.94
N VAL A 228 -25.16 -17.71 2.38
CA VAL A 228 -26.33 -18.60 2.23
C VAL A 228 -26.86 -19.04 3.59
N ALA A 229 -25.99 -19.38 4.54
CA ALA A 229 -26.41 -19.75 5.89
C ALA A 229 -27.11 -18.58 6.61
N GLU A 230 -26.53 -17.37 6.54
CA GLU A 230 -27.12 -16.16 7.11
C GLU A 230 -28.47 -15.84 6.48
N GLY A 231 -28.57 -15.87 5.14
CA GLY A 231 -29.83 -15.65 4.44
C GLY A 231 -30.90 -16.69 4.81
N THR A 232 -30.50 -17.94 5.01
CA THR A 232 -31.40 -19.02 5.45
C THR A 232 -31.90 -18.78 6.87
N ASP A 233 -31.03 -18.30 7.77
CA ASP A 233 -31.41 -17.98 9.14
C ASP A 233 -32.33 -16.76 9.23
N GLN A 234 -32.04 -15.71 8.46
CA GLN A 234 -32.91 -14.53 8.34
C GLN A 234 -34.29 -14.91 7.81
N LEU A 235 -34.36 -15.77 6.79
CA LEU A 235 -35.63 -16.25 6.25
C LEU A 235 -36.45 -16.98 7.32
N ARG A 236 -35.81 -17.84 8.13
CA ARG A 236 -36.46 -18.56 9.22
C ARG A 236 -37.04 -17.63 10.29
N VAL A 237 -36.33 -16.55 10.62
CA VAL A 237 -36.81 -15.53 11.57
C VAL A 237 -38.04 -14.82 11.00
N LEU A 238 -37.97 -14.37 9.74
CA LEU A 238 -39.08 -13.68 9.07
C LEU A 238 -40.31 -14.57 8.91
N GLU A 239 -40.13 -15.86 8.59
CA GLU A 239 -41.21 -16.84 8.54
C GLU A 239 -41.87 -16.99 9.92
N GLY A 240 -41.09 -17.01 11.00
CA GLY A 240 -41.61 -17.04 12.37
C GLY A 240 -42.42 -15.78 12.74
N GLU A 241 -41.91 -14.59 12.42
CA GLU A 241 -42.61 -13.33 12.64
C GLU A 241 -43.90 -13.24 11.81
N TYR A 242 -43.86 -13.70 10.56
CA TYR A 242 -45.02 -13.76 9.69
C TYR A 242 -46.11 -14.66 10.28
N GLU A 243 -45.75 -15.85 10.75
CA GLU A 243 -46.72 -16.76 11.37
C GLU A 243 -47.26 -16.23 12.71
N GLU A 244 -46.44 -15.53 13.51
CA GLU A 244 -46.94 -14.85 14.72
C GLU A 244 -47.97 -13.77 14.37
N LEU A 245 -47.64 -12.88 13.44
CA LEU A 245 -48.53 -11.81 13.02
C LEU A 245 -49.81 -12.36 12.39
N ARG A 246 -49.68 -13.39 11.55
CA ARG A 246 -50.81 -14.10 10.95
C ARG A 246 -51.71 -14.74 12.02
N GLY A 247 -51.12 -15.33 13.05
CA GLY A 247 -51.86 -15.89 14.19
C GLY A 247 -52.59 -14.84 15.02
N ARG A 248 -52.04 -13.64 15.14
CA ARG A 248 -52.63 -12.51 15.91
C ARG A 248 -53.66 -11.70 15.14
N LEU A 249 -53.67 -11.78 13.81
CA LEU A 249 -54.57 -10.99 12.96
C LEU A 249 -56.06 -11.17 13.32
N PRO A 250 -56.58 -12.40 13.52
CA PRO A 250 -58.00 -12.59 13.86
C PRO A 250 -58.40 -11.96 15.20
N ASP A 251 -57.52 -12.03 16.20
CA ASP A 251 -57.77 -11.43 17.51
C ASP A 251 -57.80 -9.90 17.43
N LEU A 252 -56.91 -9.31 16.63
CA LEU A 252 -56.88 -7.87 16.37
C LEU A 252 -58.13 -7.41 15.61
N GLU A 253 -58.57 -8.18 14.61
CA GLU A 253 -59.82 -7.94 13.88
C GLU A 253 -61.02 -7.99 14.82
N SER A 254 -61.13 -9.02 15.66
CA SER A 254 -62.20 -9.14 16.66
C SER A 254 -62.17 -8.02 17.71
N ALA A 255 -60.98 -7.61 18.15
CA ALA A 255 -60.81 -6.48 19.07
C ALA A 255 -61.24 -5.16 18.43
N ALA A 256 -60.95 -4.95 17.14
CA ALA A 256 -61.38 -3.77 16.40
C ALA A 256 -62.91 -3.70 16.25
N GLU A 257 -63.56 -4.80 15.85
CA GLU A 257 -65.02 -4.90 15.76
C GLU A 257 -65.70 -4.64 17.13
N SER A 258 -65.13 -5.19 18.20
CA SER A 258 -65.60 -4.97 19.56
C SER A 258 -65.42 -3.52 20.01
N ALA A 259 -64.33 -2.86 19.61
CA ALA A 259 -64.10 -1.44 19.90
C ALA A 259 -65.09 -0.55 19.15
N GLU A 260 -65.39 -0.85 17.88
CA GLU A 260 -66.38 -0.15 17.08
C GLU A 260 -67.78 -0.28 17.71
N THR A 261 -68.17 -1.49 18.10
CA THR A 261 -69.45 -1.75 18.80
C THR A 261 -69.54 -0.92 20.09
N ARG A 262 -68.49 -0.92 20.91
CA ARG A 262 -68.44 -0.10 22.14
C ARG A 262 -68.49 1.40 21.86
N ALA A 263 -67.90 1.87 20.76
CA ALA A 263 -67.96 3.28 20.37
C ALA A 263 -69.39 3.69 19.98
N VAL A 264 -70.10 2.84 19.23
CA VAL A 264 -71.52 3.05 18.88
C VAL A 264 -72.40 3.05 20.14
N GLU A 265 -72.18 2.13 21.07
CA GLU A 265 -72.89 2.12 22.36
C GLU A 265 -72.58 3.37 23.20
N ALA A 266 -71.33 3.79 23.29
CA ALA A 266 -70.96 4.99 24.03
C ALA A 266 -71.59 6.25 23.42
N GLN A 267 -71.63 6.33 22.09
CA GLN A 267 -72.30 7.42 21.38
C GLN A 267 -73.80 7.44 21.66
N SER A 268 -74.49 6.28 21.59
CA SER A 268 -75.92 6.22 21.90
C SER A 268 -76.23 6.58 23.37
N ARG A 269 -75.36 6.19 24.32
CA ARG A 269 -75.46 6.60 25.73
C ARG A 269 -75.26 8.11 25.91
N ARG A 270 -74.30 8.71 25.19
CA ARG A 270 -74.10 10.18 25.19
C ARG A 270 -75.32 10.91 24.63
N ASP A 271 -75.89 10.41 23.54
CA ASP A 271 -77.10 10.99 22.95
C ASP A 271 -78.33 10.82 23.85
N ALA A 272 -78.41 9.74 24.63
CA ALA A 272 -79.43 9.57 25.66
C ALA A 272 -79.25 10.52 26.85
N LEU A 273 -78.02 10.67 27.36
CA LEU A 273 -77.70 11.63 28.42
C LEU A 273 -78.00 13.06 27.99
N ARG A 274 -77.63 13.44 26.76
CA ARG A 274 -77.94 14.77 26.21
C ARG A 274 -79.44 15.05 26.14
N ARG A 275 -80.25 14.03 25.83
CA ARG A 275 -81.72 14.13 25.86
C ARG A 275 -82.23 14.36 27.28
N LEU A 276 -81.72 13.59 28.25
CA LEU A 276 -82.07 13.78 29.66
C LEU A 276 -81.64 15.15 30.19
N GLU A 277 -80.46 15.64 29.82
CA GLU A 277 -79.98 16.99 30.19
C GLU A 277 -80.93 18.08 29.67
N LEU A 278 -81.36 17.98 28.40
CA LEU A 278 -82.35 18.90 27.83
C LEU A 278 -83.69 18.83 28.55
N GLU A 279 -84.19 17.62 28.84
CA GLU A 279 -85.42 17.43 29.63
C GLU A 279 -85.28 18.04 31.04
N THR A 280 -84.16 17.81 31.73
CA THR A 280 -83.91 18.40 33.05
C THR A 280 -83.85 19.93 32.97
N ALA A 281 -83.16 20.50 31.98
CA ALA A 281 -83.09 21.95 31.78
C ALA A 281 -84.49 22.56 31.51
N ASP A 282 -85.34 21.88 30.75
CA ASP A 282 -86.72 22.29 30.51
C ASP A 282 -87.54 22.24 31.82
N THR A 283 -87.40 21.19 32.63
CA THR A 283 -88.08 21.09 33.93
C THR A 283 -87.58 22.14 34.92
N GLU A 284 -86.28 22.43 34.96
CA GLU A 284 -85.69 23.49 35.79
C GLU A 284 -86.18 24.86 35.34
N ALA A 285 -86.23 25.14 34.04
CA ALA A 285 -86.77 26.38 33.50
C ALA A 285 -88.26 26.56 33.86
N LEU A 286 -89.06 25.48 33.80
CA LEU A 286 -90.45 25.49 34.26
C LEU A 286 -90.55 25.76 35.76
N ALA A 287 -89.74 25.08 36.57
CA ALA A 287 -89.72 25.28 38.02
C ALA A 287 -89.29 26.71 38.40
N GLN A 288 -88.30 27.30 37.71
CA GLN A 288 -87.88 28.69 37.89
C GLN A 288 -89.01 29.67 37.52
N ARG A 289 -89.74 29.45 36.42
CA ARG A 289 -90.90 30.26 36.03
C ARG A 289 -92.00 30.20 37.09
N LEU A 290 -92.39 29.00 37.52
CA LEU A 290 -93.40 28.83 38.57
C LEU A 290 -92.94 29.44 39.90
N GLY A 291 -91.66 29.31 40.25
CA GLY A 291 -91.06 29.93 41.43
C GLY A 291 -91.11 31.47 41.37
N ALA A 292 -90.80 32.05 40.21
CA ALA A 292 -90.91 33.49 39.97
C ALA A 292 -92.37 33.97 40.07
N ASP A 293 -93.33 33.22 39.51
CA ASP A 293 -94.77 33.52 39.62
C ASP A 293 -95.25 33.50 41.07
N VAL A 294 -94.84 32.49 41.85
CA VAL A 294 -95.16 32.39 43.29
C VAL A 294 -94.54 33.54 44.07
N ALA A 295 -93.27 33.88 43.81
CA ALA A 295 -92.59 35.00 44.44
C ALA A 295 -93.27 36.34 44.12
N ALA A 296 -93.68 36.55 42.87
CA ALA A 296 -94.43 37.72 42.44
C ALA A 296 -95.80 37.82 43.15
N ARG A 297 -96.55 36.72 43.24
CA ARG A 297 -97.82 36.66 44.00
C ARG A 297 -97.60 36.98 45.47
N ARG A 298 -96.55 36.42 46.09
CA ARG A 298 -96.20 36.69 47.49
C ARG A 298 -95.86 38.17 47.70
N ALA A 299 -95.06 38.78 46.82
CA ALA A 299 -94.72 40.20 46.92
C ALA A 299 -95.96 41.12 46.82
N VAL A 300 -96.91 40.79 45.94
CA VAL A 300 -98.19 41.51 45.85
C VAL A 300 -99.02 41.37 47.13
N LEU A 301 -99.09 40.16 47.70
CA LEU A 301 -99.81 39.91 48.95
C LEU A 301 -99.16 40.62 50.16
N GLU A 302 -97.84 40.58 50.28
CA GLU A 302 -97.08 41.33 51.29
C GLU A 302 -97.31 42.83 51.19
N LYS A 303 -97.27 43.39 49.97
CA LYS A 303 -97.58 44.81 49.75
C LYS A 303 -99.01 45.15 50.19
N ARG A 304 -100.00 44.31 49.86
CA ARG A 304 -101.39 44.49 50.31
C ARG A 304 -101.51 44.37 51.83
N HIS A 305 -100.81 43.42 52.44
CA HIS A 305 -100.81 43.25 53.89
C HIS A 305 -100.24 44.50 54.58
N ALA A 306 -99.09 45.00 54.13
CA ALA A 306 -98.48 46.23 54.63
C ALA A 306 -99.39 47.46 54.46
N GLU A 307 -100.11 47.57 53.33
CA GLU A 307 -101.09 48.64 53.09
C GLU A 307 -102.28 48.56 54.07
N ILE A 308 -102.79 47.36 54.34
CA ILE A 308 -103.88 47.14 55.31
C ILE A 308 -103.41 47.50 56.73
N GLU A 309 -102.22 47.06 57.13
CA GLU A 309 -101.61 47.41 58.41
C GLU A 309 -101.44 48.93 58.57
N ALA A 310 -100.96 49.62 57.52
CA ALA A 310 -100.83 51.08 57.53
C ALA A 310 -102.19 51.80 57.70
N ARG A 311 -103.25 51.31 57.04
CA ARG A 311 -104.61 51.87 57.20
C ARG A 311 -105.19 51.64 58.59
N LEU A 312 -104.91 50.48 59.19
CA LEU A 312 -105.33 50.18 60.56
C LEU A 312 -104.59 51.08 61.56
N ALA A 313 -103.27 51.23 61.43
CA ALA A 313 -102.47 52.12 62.26
C ALA A 313 -102.95 53.59 62.17
N GLY A 314 -103.29 54.05 60.96
CA GLY A 314 -103.88 55.38 60.74
C GLY A 314 -105.19 55.60 61.50
N ARG A 315 -106.12 54.64 61.43
CA ARG A 315 -107.40 54.71 62.16
C ARG A 315 -107.25 54.65 63.68
N THR A 316 -106.22 53.96 64.18
CA THR A 316 -105.91 53.92 65.62
C THR A 316 -105.38 55.28 66.09
N ARG A 317 -104.46 55.91 65.33
CA ARG A 317 -103.98 57.28 65.62
C ARG A 317 -105.09 58.32 65.58
N GLU A 318 -105.97 58.27 64.57
CA GLU A 318 -107.12 59.19 64.48
C GLU A 318 -108.04 59.08 65.71
N ARG A 319 -108.21 57.88 66.29
CA ARG A 319 -108.98 57.65 67.51
C ARG A 319 -108.29 58.20 68.76
N GLU A 320 -106.97 58.05 68.88
CA GLU A 320 -106.19 58.60 70.00
C GLU A 320 -106.20 60.13 70.00
N GLU A 321 -106.02 60.76 68.83
CA GLU A 321 -106.09 62.23 68.68
C GLU A 321 -107.50 62.78 68.97
N ALA A 322 -108.56 62.05 68.60
CA ALA A 322 -109.93 62.41 68.94
C ALA A 322 -110.21 62.28 70.46
N ALA A 323 -109.64 61.26 71.12
CA ALA A 323 -109.76 61.08 72.57
C ALA A 323 -109.03 62.18 73.36
N GLN A 324 -107.85 62.62 72.89
CA GLN A 324 -107.13 63.74 73.49
C GLN A 324 -107.88 65.08 73.34
N ARG A 325 -108.44 65.36 72.16
CA ARG A 325 -109.28 66.55 71.93
C ARG A 325 -110.51 66.59 72.85
N ARG A 326 -111.13 65.44 73.12
CA ARG A 326 -112.28 65.37 74.03
C ARG A 326 -111.89 65.70 75.48
N ARG A 327 -110.75 65.20 75.96
CA ARG A 327 -110.25 65.52 77.31
C ARG A 327 -109.94 67.01 77.47
N ALA A 328 -109.31 67.64 76.47
CA ALA A 328 -109.03 69.08 76.51
C ALA A 328 -110.31 69.92 76.62
N LEU A 329 -111.38 69.56 75.90
CA LEU A 329 -112.67 70.23 75.97
C LEU A 329 -113.40 70.01 77.32
N GLU A 330 -113.25 68.83 77.93
CA GLU A 330 -113.77 68.54 79.27
C GLU A 330 -113.07 69.39 80.35
N ASP A 331 -111.75 69.56 80.25
CA ASP A 331 -110.97 70.42 81.15
C ASP A 331 -111.36 71.91 81.01
N ASP A 332 -111.56 72.39 79.78
CA ASP A 332 -112.03 73.75 79.49
C ASP A 332 -113.44 74.02 80.05
N LEU A 333 -114.35 73.04 79.97
CA LEU A 333 -115.70 73.14 80.55
C LEU A 333 -115.66 73.26 82.07
N LEU A 334 -114.76 72.52 82.73
CA LEU A 334 -114.54 72.58 84.18
C LEU A 334 -113.99 73.95 84.61
N ALA A 335 -113.07 74.53 83.83
CA ALA A 335 -112.55 75.87 84.06
C ALA A 335 -113.63 76.96 83.91
N LEU A 336 -114.47 76.85 82.87
CA LEU A 336 -115.59 77.77 82.63
C LEU A 336 -116.66 77.69 83.73
N ALA A 337 -116.94 76.50 84.27
CA ALA A 337 -117.87 76.33 85.38
C ALA A 337 -117.40 77.05 86.65
N ARG A 338 -116.11 76.94 87.00
CA ARG A 338 -115.52 77.65 88.15
C ARG A 338 -115.55 79.17 87.97
N LEU A 339 -115.23 79.66 86.77
CA LEU A 339 -115.31 81.09 86.44
C LEU A 339 -116.74 81.63 86.60
N ARG A 340 -117.75 80.85 86.18
CA ARG A 340 -119.16 81.21 86.34
C ARG A 340 -119.57 81.35 87.80
N GLU A 341 -119.05 80.49 88.67
CA GLU A 341 -119.33 80.50 90.12
C GLU A 341 -118.73 81.74 90.79
N VAL A 342 -117.49 82.11 90.43
CA VAL A 342 -116.83 83.35 90.89
C VAL A 342 -117.59 84.60 90.45
N VAL A 343 -118.04 84.64 89.19
CA VAL A 343 -118.82 85.78 88.67
C VAL A 343 -120.19 85.88 89.35
N ALA A 344 -120.86 84.75 89.61
CA ALA A 344 -122.13 84.75 90.34
C ALA A 344 -121.96 85.29 91.77
N GLN A 345 -120.89 84.90 92.46
CA GLN A 345 -120.57 85.37 93.81
C GLN A 345 -120.32 86.90 93.83
N ALA A 346 -119.54 87.41 92.87
CA ALA A 346 -119.28 88.84 92.74
C ALA A 346 -120.55 89.65 92.43
N LEU A 347 -121.49 89.07 91.66
CA LEU A 347 -122.76 89.70 91.30
C LEU A 347 -123.72 89.78 92.51
N GLU A 348 -123.68 88.77 93.38
CA GLU A 348 -124.45 88.75 94.63
C GLU A 348 -123.93 89.80 95.64
N ASP A 349 -122.61 89.98 95.73
CA ASP A 349 -121.99 90.99 96.60
C ASP A 349 -122.27 92.43 96.11
N VAL A 350 -122.31 92.65 94.79
CA VAL A 350 -122.70 93.95 94.20
C VAL A 350 -124.18 94.27 94.48
N LYS A 351 -125.08 93.27 94.36
CA LYS A 351 -126.51 93.46 94.71
C LYS A 351 -126.69 93.83 96.18
N ARG A 352 -126.00 93.12 97.08
CA ARG A 352 -126.06 93.37 98.53
C ARG A 352 -125.54 94.77 98.88
N SER A 353 -124.51 95.24 98.18
CA SER A 353 -123.97 96.61 98.33
C SER A 353 -124.95 97.68 97.83
N HIS A 354 -125.68 97.42 96.74
CA HIS A 354 -126.70 98.33 96.20
C HIS A 354 -127.91 98.44 97.15
N GLU A 355 -128.38 97.33 97.73
CA GLU A 355 -129.51 97.34 98.67
C GLU A 355 -129.24 98.18 99.92
N VAL A 356 -128.02 98.13 100.46
CA VAL A 356 -127.57 98.94 101.60
C VAL A 356 -127.57 100.44 101.26
N ILE A 357 -127.10 100.81 100.07
CA ILE A 357 -127.09 102.23 99.64
C ILE A 357 -128.52 102.76 99.45
N THR A 358 -129.43 101.92 98.92
CA THR A 358 -130.80 102.35 98.61
C THR A 358 -131.67 102.52 99.86
N THR A 359 -131.45 101.68 100.89
CA THR A 359 -132.12 101.79 102.19
C THR A 359 -131.64 103.01 102.98
N THR A 360 -130.33 103.25 103.00
CA THR A 360 -129.74 104.44 103.67
C THR A 360 -130.20 105.76 103.05
N TYR A 361 -130.41 105.81 101.72
CA TYR A 361 -130.94 106.98 101.02
C TYR A 361 -132.44 107.23 101.30
N ARG A 362 -133.24 106.16 101.50
CA ARG A 362 -134.66 106.26 101.85
C ARG A 362 -134.87 106.79 103.28
N GLU A 363 -134.08 106.31 104.23
CA GLU A 363 -134.15 106.73 105.65
C GLU A 363 -133.74 108.21 105.84
N GLN A 364 -132.76 108.71 105.06
CA GLN A 364 -132.35 110.12 105.11
C GLN A 364 -133.39 111.10 104.53
N LEU A 365 -134.19 110.67 103.55
CA LEU A 365 -135.22 111.50 102.92
C LEU A 365 -136.49 111.62 103.77
N GLU A 366 -136.86 110.58 104.52
CA GLU A 366 -137.99 110.62 105.45
C GLU A 366 -137.68 111.44 106.71
N ALA A 367 -136.44 111.42 107.22
CA ALA A 367 -135.99 112.27 108.32
C ALA A 367 -136.02 113.78 107.98
N SER A 368 -135.80 114.13 106.71
CA SER A 368 -135.88 115.51 106.20
C SER A 368 -137.32 116.02 106.11
N ARG A 369 -138.28 115.18 105.68
CA ARG A 369 -139.71 115.54 105.61
C ARG A 369 -140.37 115.69 106.98
N ALA A 370 -140.04 114.84 107.95
CA ALA A 370 -140.58 114.93 109.32
C ALA A 370 -140.13 116.19 110.09
N SER A 371 -138.99 116.77 109.71
CA SER A 371 -138.46 118.00 110.33
C SER A 371 -139.13 119.27 109.77
N ALA A 372 -139.60 119.24 108.51
CA ALA A 372 -140.32 120.35 107.88
C ALA A 372 -141.78 120.45 108.35
N GLU A 373 -142.48 119.32 108.58
CA GLU A 373 -143.87 119.31 109.05
C GLU A 373 -144.00 119.79 110.53
N ARG A 374 -143.00 119.52 111.39
CA ARG A 374 -142.99 120.04 112.77
C ARG A 374 -142.85 121.57 112.86
N LEU A 375 -142.23 122.21 111.86
CA LEU A 375 -142.05 123.67 111.84
C LEU A 375 -143.29 124.43 111.35
N GLU A 376 -144.16 123.81 110.55
CA GLU A 376 -145.44 124.44 110.15
C GLU A 376 -146.51 124.34 111.23
N VAL A 377 -146.57 123.23 111.98
CA VAL A 377 -147.54 123.06 113.09
C VAL A 377 -147.28 124.11 114.19
N LEU A 378 -146.02 124.37 114.54
CA LEU A 378 -145.66 125.41 115.51
C LEU A 378 -145.94 126.85 115.02
N ARG A 379 -145.97 127.09 113.70
CA ARG A 379 -146.34 128.40 113.12
C ARG A 379 -147.85 128.65 113.12
N ARG A 380 -148.67 127.59 112.96
CA ARG A 380 -150.13 127.70 113.10
C ARG A 380 -150.54 127.94 114.55
N GLU A 381 -149.91 127.27 115.50
CA GLU A 381 -150.19 127.43 116.94
C GLU A 381 -149.79 128.82 117.48
N ARG A 382 -148.74 129.45 116.93
CA ARG A 382 -148.36 130.80 117.36
C ARG A 382 -149.31 131.89 116.84
N ARG A 383 -149.89 131.73 115.65
CA ARG A 383 -150.81 132.76 115.13
C ARG A 383 -152.18 132.70 115.82
N THR A 384 -152.65 131.51 116.21
CA THR A 384 -153.85 131.36 117.05
C THR A 384 -153.64 131.91 118.47
N VAL A 385 -152.40 131.98 118.96
CA VAL A 385 -152.08 132.64 120.25
C VAL A 385 -152.03 134.17 120.10
N GLU A 386 -151.58 134.72 118.97
CA GLU A 386 -151.63 136.18 118.73
C GLU A 386 -153.07 136.70 118.46
N GLU A 387 -154.01 135.84 118.03
CA GLU A 387 -155.46 136.14 118.04
C GLU A 387 -156.09 136.21 119.45
N SER A 388 -155.35 135.85 120.51
CA SER A 388 -155.88 135.75 121.89
C SER A 388 -155.36 136.80 122.89
N LEU A 389 -154.49 137.75 122.48
CA LEU A 389 -153.85 138.71 123.40
C LEU A 389 -154.00 140.22 123.09
N SER A 390 -154.94 140.63 122.24
CA SER A 390 -155.48 142.00 122.24
C SER A 390 -156.82 141.99 121.50
N THR A 391 -158.01 142.10 122.11
CA THR A 391 -158.44 142.99 123.21
C THR A 391 -157.97 144.43 123.06
#